data_AF-A0AB73H925-F1
#
_entry.id   AF-A0AB73H925-F1
#
_cell.length_a   1.000
_cell.length_b   1.000
_cell.length_c   1.000
_cell.angle_alpha   90.00
_cell.angle_beta   90.00
_cell.angle_gamma   90.00
#
_symmetry.space_group_name_H-M   'P 1'
#
loop_
_entity.id
_entity.type
_entity.pdbx_description
1 polymer ?
#
loop_
_entity_poly.entity_id
_entity_poly.type
_entity_poly.pdbx_seq_one_letter_code
_entity_poly.pdbx_strand_id
1 'polypeptide(L)' 'MKTRQRAMLYTLLTRHPEYINEIENNGVDHLKRESIDAIIDILTSAFLAYGLEDNDKPNNYGLEIEDLVDIVNDAD' A
#
# COMPACT_ATOMS: atom_id res chain seq x y z
N MET A 1 -1.67 9.01 -8.38
CA MET A 1 -1.26 8.94 -6.95
C MET A 1 -0.59 10.25 -6.49
N LYS A 2 -0.89 10.74 -5.27
CA LYS A 2 -0.26 11.94 -4.68
C LYS A 2 1.17 11.64 -4.19
N THR A 3 2.06 12.65 -4.14
CA THR A 3 3.46 12.49 -3.68
C THR A 3 3.58 11.88 -2.28
N ARG A 4 2.69 12.27 -1.36
CA ARG A 4 2.67 11.74 0.01
C ARG A 4 2.29 10.25 0.04
N GLN A 5 1.27 9.85 -0.72
CA GLN A 5 0.84 8.45 -0.86
C GLN A 5 1.97 7.60 -1.44
N ARG A 6 2.66 8.10 -2.47
CA ARG A 6 3.83 7.40 -3.05
C ARG A 6 4.94 7.18 -2.03
N ALA A 7 5.29 8.21 -1.27
CA ALA A 7 6.34 8.11 -0.25
C ALA A 7 5.98 7.10 0.86
N MET A 8 4.72 7.09 1.27
CA MET A 8 4.22 6.13 2.26
C MET A 8 4.22 4.70 1.72
N LEU A 9 3.69 4.49 0.51
CA LEU A 9 3.72 3.19 -0.15
C LEU A 9 5.16 2.65 -0.26
N TYR A 10 6.13 3.49 -0.62
CA TYR A 10 7.52 3.07 -0.75
C TYR A 10 8.17 2.77 0.59
N THR A 11 7.76 3.47 1.64
CA THR A 11 8.20 3.18 3.01
C THR A 11 7.70 1.80 3.45
N LEU A 12 6.44 1.48 3.18
CA LEU A 12 5.85 0.18 3.48
C LEU A 12 6.46 -0.96 2.64
N LEU A 13 6.81 -0.66 1.38
CA LEU A 13 7.45 -1.60 0.46
C LEU A 13 8.99 -1.62 0.57
N THR A 14 9.61 -0.95 1.55
CA THR A 14 11.08 -0.85 1.63
C THR A 14 11.76 -2.23 1.75
N ARG A 15 11.06 -3.23 2.31
CA ARG A 15 11.55 -4.62 2.38
C ARG A 15 11.27 -5.45 1.13
N HIS A 16 10.57 -4.88 0.16
CA HIS A 16 10.10 -5.51 -1.07
C HIS A 16 10.44 -4.63 -2.29
N PRO A 17 11.74 -4.42 -2.58
CA PRO A 17 12.16 -3.53 -3.67
C PRO A 17 11.67 -3.98 -5.05
N GLU A 18 11.34 -5.25 -5.22
CA GLU A 18 10.72 -5.80 -6.43
C GLU A 18 9.42 -5.07 -6.80
N TYR A 19 8.56 -4.78 -5.83
CA TYR A 19 7.29 -4.09 -6.07
C TYR A 19 7.49 -2.60 -6.34
N ILE A 20 8.47 -1.97 -5.66
CA ILE A 20 8.85 -0.58 -5.95
C ILE A 20 9.34 -0.47 -7.40
N ASN A 21 10.22 -1.37 -7.83
CA ASN A 21 10.73 -1.39 -9.19
C ASN A 21 9.62 -1.62 -10.21
N GLU A 22 8.66 -2.49 -9.92
CA GLU A 22 7.51 -2.71 -10.80
C GLU A 22 6.65 -1.44 -10.93
N ILE A 23 6.34 -0.77 -9.81
CA ILE A 23 5.60 0.49 -9.79
C ILE A 23 6.33 1.59 -10.58
N GLU A 24 7.66 1.70 -10.44
CA GLU A 24 8.46 2.70 -11.18
C GLU A 24 8.47 2.44 -12.69
N ASN A 25 8.56 1.18 -13.10
CA ASN A 25 8.68 0.83 -14.51
C ASN A 25 7.33 0.83 -15.23
N ASN A 26 6.27 0.38 -14.56
CA ASN A 26 4.97 0.12 -15.19
C ASN A 26 3.89 1.12 -14.76
N GLY A 27 4.06 1.77 -13.60
CA GLY A 27 3.00 2.50 -12.92
C GLY A 27 2.12 1.58 -12.06
N VAL A 28 1.45 2.15 -11.05
CA VAL A 28 0.53 1.42 -10.17
C VAL A 28 -0.63 0.80 -10.96
N ASP A 29 -1.08 1.47 -12.02
CA ASP A 29 -2.22 1.05 -12.85
C ASP A 29 -1.91 -0.15 -13.78
N HIS A 30 -0.66 -0.63 -13.81
CA HIS A 30 -0.23 -1.74 -14.68
C HIS A 30 0.56 -2.80 -13.91
N LEU A 31 0.27 -2.97 -12.63
CA LEU A 31 0.84 -4.03 -11.83
C LEU A 31 0.28 -5.38 -12.24
N LYS A 32 1.10 -6.42 -12.14
CA LYS A 32 0.60 -7.79 -12.29
C LYS A 32 -0.33 -8.11 -11.12
N ARG A 33 -1.34 -8.93 -11.38
CA ARG A 33 -2.28 -9.41 -10.36
C ARG A 33 -1.58 -10.01 -9.13
N GLU A 34 -0.55 -10.83 -9.33
CA GLU A 34 0.25 -11.40 -8.23
C GLU A 34 0.95 -10.32 -7.38
N SER A 35 1.41 -9.25 -8.01
CA SER A 35 2.03 -8.11 -7.33
C SER A 35 0.99 -7.26 -6.60
N ILE A 36 -0.21 -7.07 -7.17
CA ILE A 36 -1.35 -6.41 -6.52
C ILE A 36 -1.70 -7.15 -5.23
N ASP A 37 -1.95 -8.46 -5.31
CA ASP A 37 -2.30 -9.30 -4.15
C ASP A 37 -1.23 -9.20 -3.05
N ALA A 38 0.05 -9.32 -3.41
CA ALA A 38 1.14 -9.23 -2.45
C ALA A 38 1.30 -7.84 -1.81
N ILE A 39 1.10 -6.76 -2.57
CA ILE A 39 1.14 -5.39 -2.04
C ILE A 39 -0.04 -5.17 -1.08
N ILE A 40 -1.24 -5.63 -1.43
CA ILE A 40 -2.43 -5.53 -0.56
C ILE A 40 -2.19 -6.28 0.75
N ASP A 41 -1.58 -7.46 0.73
CA ASP A 41 -1.23 -8.22 1.95
C ASP A 41 -0.25 -7.45 2.85
N ILE A 42 0.75 -6.79 2.26
CA ILE A 42 1.71 -5.95 2.99
C ILE A 42 1.01 -4.75 3.63
N LEU A 43 0.16 -4.05 2.86
CA LEU A 43 -0.59 -2.90 3.34
C LEU A 43 -1.55 -3.30 4.47
N THR A 44 -2.28 -4.40 4.30
CA THR A 44 -3.19 -4.93 5.32
C THR A 44 -2.45 -5.32 6.59
N SER A 45 -1.28 -5.95 6.47
CA SER A 45 -0.43 -6.28 7.61
C SER A 45 0.04 -5.02 8.35
N ALA A 46 0.41 -3.96 7.62
CA ALA A 46 0.79 -2.69 8.20
C ALA A 46 -0.39 -1.97 8.88
N PHE A 47 -1.59 -2.08 8.32
CA PHE A 47 -2.81 -1.55 8.91
C PHE A 47 -3.11 -2.21 10.27
N LEU A 48 -3.05 -3.54 10.34
CA LEU A 48 -3.28 -4.27 11.58
C LEU A 48 -2.22 -3.97 12.64
N ALA A 49 -0.97 -3.75 12.23
CA ALA A 49 0.13 -3.51 13.15
C ALA A 49 0.21 -2.05 13.67
N TYR A 50 -0.14 -1.07 12.84
CA TYR A 50 0.14 0.35 13.11
C TYR A 50 -1.03 1.29 12.79
N GLY A 51 -2.05 0.81 12.07
CA GLY A 51 -3.18 1.60 11.60
C GLY A 51 -4.37 1.64 12.54
N LEU A 52 -4.37 0.87 13.62
CA LEU A 52 -5.47 0.79 14.58
C LEU A 52 -5.16 1.57 15.88
N GLU A 53 -6.19 2.19 16.46
CA GLU A 53 -6.18 2.61 17.86
C GLU A 53 -6.53 1.43 18.79
N ASP A 54 -6.39 1.62 20.10
CA ASP A 54 -6.74 0.62 21.13
C ASP A 54 -8.23 0.18 21.10
N ASN A 55 -9.08 0.90 20.37
CA ASN A 55 -10.51 0.63 20.20
C ASN A 55 -10.85 -0.05 18.85
N ASP A 56 -9.83 -0.58 18.16
CA ASP A 56 -9.91 -1.21 16.83
C ASP A 56 -10.41 -0.28 15.71
N LYS A 57 -10.44 1.04 15.92
CA LYS A 57 -10.75 2.01 14.86
C LYS A 57 -9.49 2.40 14.10
N PRO A 58 -9.60 2.72 12.80
CA PRO A 58 -8.50 3.30 12.04
C PRO A 58 -8.05 4.62 12.67
N ASN A 59 -6.76 4.74 12.95
CA ASN A 59 -6.11 6.02 13.22
C ASN A 59 -5.79 6.74 11.90
N ASN A 60 -5.22 7.95 11.95
CA ASN A 60 -4.87 8.71 10.73
C ASN A 60 -3.91 7.95 9.80
N TYR A 61 -3.00 7.15 10.35
CA TYR A 61 -2.10 6.31 9.56
C TYR A 61 -2.85 5.14 8.91
N GLY A 62 -3.79 4.53 9.64
CA GLY A 62 -4.69 3.50 9.11
C GLY A 62 -5.53 3.99 7.95
N LEU A 63 -6.12 5.19 8.06
CA LEU A 63 -6.87 5.82 6.97
C LEU A 63 -5.98 6.07 5.72
N GLU A 64 -4.72 6.45 5.92
CA GLU A 64 -3.79 6.60 4.80
C GLU A 64 -3.39 5.26 4.16
N ILE A 65 -3.39 4.16 4.93
CA ILE A 65 -3.20 2.81 4.39
C ILE A 65 -4.43 2.35 3.61
N GLU A 66 -5.64 2.59 4.11
CA GLU A 66 -6.90 2.28 3.39
C GLU A 66 -6.93 2.98 2.03
N ASP A 67 -6.60 4.28 1.98
CA ASP A 67 -6.45 5.03 0.73
C ASP A 67 -5.46 4.35 -0.26
N LEU A 68 -4.37 3.75 0.24
CA LEU A 68 -3.40 3.05 -0.59
C LEU A 68 -3.91 1.69 -1.07
N VAL A 69 -4.65 0.96 -0.23
CA VAL A 69 -5.28 -0.30 -0.60
C VAL A 69 -6.28 -0.05 -1.73
N ASP A 70 -7.12 0.97 -1.62
CA ASP A 70 -8.07 1.35 -2.67
C ASP A 70 -7.34 1.67 -3.98
N ILE A 71 -6.27 2.47 -3.94
CA ILE A 71 -5.47 2.81 -5.12
C ILE A 71 -4.85 1.57 -5.79
N VAL A 72 -4.34 0.62 -5.01
CA VAL A 72 -3.68 -0.59 -5.54
C VAL A 72 -4.73 -1.60 -6.04
N ASN A 73 -5.88 -1.69 -5.39
CA ASN A 73 -6.95 -2.60 -5.75
C ASN A 73 -7.75 -2.12 -6.97
N ASP A 74 -7.88 -0.80 -7.17
CA ASP A 74 -8.48 -0.19 -8.37
C ASP A 74 -7.61 -0.36 -9.63
N ALA A 75 -6.41 -0.94 -9.51
CA ALA A 75 -5.52 -1.23 -10.63
C ALA A 75 -5.77 -2.59 -11.34
N ASP A 76 -6.73 -3.41 -10.87
CA ASP A 76 -7.18 -4.67 -11.54
C ASP A 76 -8.20 -4.42 -12.67
#